data_AF-A0A973JEP5-F1
#
_entry.id   AF-A0A973JEP5-F1
#
_cell.length_a   1.000
_cell.length_b   1.000
_cell.length_c   1.000
_cell.angle_alpha   90.00
_cell.angle_beta   90.00
_cell.angle_gamma   90.00
#
_symmetry.space_group_name_H-M   'P 1'
#
loop_
_entity.id
_entity.type
_entity.pdbx_description
1 polymer ?
#
loop_
_entity_poly.entity_id
_entity_poly.type
_entity_poly.pdbx_seq_one_letter_code
_entity_poly.pdbx_strand_id
1 'polypeptide(L)' 'EIEQWKRFRTSVGVPMEFLHRDEFEKKYERRFEYPVILNKNGEFEILLSKKEIDSIPDLDALIAAITGHLTKIS' A
#
# COMPACT_ATOMS: atom_id res chain seq x y z
N GLU A 1 -6.92 16.26 4.24
CA GLU A 1 -6.03 15.08 4.26
C GLU A 1 -5.50 14.90 5.67
N ILE A 2 -5.26 13.66 6.15
CA ILE A 2 -4.75 13.41 7.51
C ILE A 2 -3.24 13.72 7.53
N GLU A 3 -2.80 14.62 8.41
CA GLU A 3 -1.41 15.12 8.45
C GLU A 3 -0.37 14.01 8.67
N GLN A 4 -0.66 13.02 9.51
CA GLN A 4 0.22 11.87 9.75
C GLN A 4 0.49 11.09 8.46
N TRP A 5 -0.55 10.87 7.64
CA TRP A 5 -0.43 10.16 6.37
C TRP A 5 0.42 10.94 5.37
N LYS A 6 0.17 12.24 5.26
CA LYS A 6 0.96 13.12 4.38
C LYS A 6 2.44 13.10 4.76
N ARG A 7 2.75 13.22 6.06
CA ARG A 7 4.13 13.15 6.57
C ARG A 7 4.79 11.83 6.21
N PHE A 8 4.12 10.70 6.47
CA PHE A 8 4.62 9.37 6.13
C PHE A 8 4.96 9.23 4.64
N ARG A 9 4.02 9.58 3.75
CA ARG A 9 4.23 9.50 2.29
C ARG A 9 5.42 10.34 1.83
N THR A 10 5.63 11.51 2.43
CA THR A 10 6.77 12.37 2.11
C THR A 10 8.09 11.89 2.71
N SER A 11 8.08 11.15 3.82
CA SER A 11 9.30 10.74 4.52
C SER A 11 9.93 9.46 3.98
N VAL A 12 9.12 8.52 3.47
CA VAL A 12 9.64 7.21 3.02
C VAL A 12 10.36 7.26 1.68
N GLY A 13 10.19 8.33 0.89
CA GLY A 13 10.90 8.51 -0.38
C GLY A 13 10.52 7.51 -1.49
N VAL A 14 9.49 6.69 -1.28
CA VAL A 14 9.00 5.72 -2.26
C VAL A 14 7.80 6.33 -3.01
N PRO A 15 7.78 6.31 -4.35
CA PRO A 15 6.62 6.71 -5.13
C PRO A 15 5.40 5.87 -4.78
N MET A 16 4.28 6.52 -4.48
CA MET A 16 3.00 5.86 -4.18
C MET A 16 1.94 6.29 -5.18
N GLU A 17 1.21 5.32 -5.72
CA GLU A 17 0.07 5.53 -6.60
C GLU A 17 -1.20 4.99 -5.91
N PHE A 18 -2.26 5.79 -5.87
CA PHE A 18 -3.55 5.42 -5.29
C PHE A 18 -4.56 5.29 -6.42
N LEU A 19 -5.09 4.09 -6.62
CA LEU A 19 -6.06 3.79 -7.67
C LEU A 19 -7.31 3.18 -7.04
N HIS A 20 -8.47 3.57 -7.53
CA HIS A 20 -9.69 2.81 -7.31
C HIS A 20 -9.61 1.47 -8.06
N ARG A 21 -10.40 0.50 -7.61
CA ARG A 21 -10.44 -0.86 -8.19
C ARG A 21 -10.50 -0.83 -9.72
N ASP A 22 -11.48 -0.11 -10.26
CA ASP A 22 -11.76 -0.12 -11.70
C ASP A 22 -10.64 0.58 -12.49
N GLU A 23 -9.95 1.57 -11.89
CA GLU A 23 -8.78 2.22 -12.49
C GLU A 23 -7.57 1.27 -12.54
N PHE A 24 -7.34 0.50 -11.47
CA PHE A 24 -6.28 -0.50 -11.43
C PHE A 24 -6.50 -1.60 -12.45
N GLU A 25 -7.70 -2.19 -12.47
CA GLU A 25 -8.05 -3.28 -13.40
C GLU A 25 -7.93 -2.81 -14.87
N LYS A 26 -8.37 -1.58 -15.17
CA LYS A 26 -8.23 -1.00 -16.51
C LYS A 26 -6.78 -0.71 -16.91
N LYS A 27 -5.95 -0.25 -15.96
CA LYS A 27 -4.56 0.17 -16.24
C LYS A 27 -3.61 -1.02 -16.37
N TYR A 28 -3.80 -2.06 -15.56
CA TYR A 28 -2.86 -3.16 -15.45
C TYR A 28 -3.41 -4.50 -15.92
N GLU A 29 -4.70 -4.58 -16.28
CA GLU A 29 -5.37 -5.81 -16.74
C GLU A 29 -5.18 -6.99 -15.77
N ARG A 30 -5.09 -6.68 -14.47
CA ARG A 30 -4.90 -7.62 -13.38
C ARG A 30 -5.98 -7.40 -12.33
N ARG A 31 -6.31 -8.47 -11.62
CA ARG A 31 -7.32 -8.46 -10.55
C ARG A 31 -6.74 -9.03 -9.26
N PHE A 32 -7.01 -8.34 -8.16
CA PHE A 32 -6.65 -8.76 -6.81
C PHE A 32 -7.90 -8.77 -5.91
N GLU A 33 -7.73 -9.25 -4.69
CA GLU A 33 -8.72 -9.05 -3.64
C GLU A 33 -8.49 -7.66 -3.02
N TYR A 34 -9.50 -6.78 -3.05
CA TYR A 34 -9.38 -5.39 -2.61
C TYR A 34 -10.05 -5.15 -1.24
N PRO A 35 -9.53 -4.21 -0.42
CA PRO A 35 -8.34 -3.37 -0.64
C PRO A 35 -7.02 -4.17 -0.65
N VAL A 36 -6.01 -3.67 -1.36
CA VAL A 36 -4.67 -4.27 -1.42
C VAL A 36 -3.62 -3.18 -1.53
N ILE A 37 -2.47 -3.38 -0.90
CA ILE A 37 -1.26 -2.57 -1.13
C ILE A 37 -0.24 -3.47 -1.83
N LEU A 38 0.23 -3.02 -2.99
CA LEU A 38 1.16 -3.76 -3.83
C LEU A 38 2.51 -3.07 -3.84
N ASN A 39 3.58 -3.84 -3.77
CA ASN A 39 4.91 -3.39 -4.18
C ASN A 39 5.09 -3.66 -5.67
N LYS A 40 5.77 -2.75 -6.37
CA LYS A 40 6.04 -2.87 -7.80
C LYS A 40 7.53 -2.68 -8.10
N ASN A 41 8.31 -3.73 -7.82
CA ASN A 41 9.73 -3.81 -8.15
C ASN A 41 9.93 -4.77 -9.33
N GLY A 42 9.43 -4.36 -10.51
CA GLY A 42 9.32 -5.22 -11.70
C GLY A 42 7.93 -5.82 -11.81
N GLU A 43 7.66 -6.89 -11.04
CA GLU A 43 6.32 -7.47 -10.93
C GLU A 43 5.55 -6.94 -9.70
N PHE A 44 4.24 -7.17 -9.70
CA PHE A 44 3.38 -6.84 -8.55
C PHE A 44 3.49 -7.93 -7.49
N GLU A 45 3.90 -7.53 -6.30
CA GLU A 45 3.90 -8.37 -5.10
C GLU A 45 2.94 -7.78 -4.06
N ILE A 46 2.24 -8.65 -3.34
CA ILE A 46 1.34 -8.21 -2.27
C ILE A 46 2.20 -7.75 -1.08
N LEU A 47 2.12 -6.46 -0.76
CA LEU A 47 2.76 -5.88 0.41
C LEU A 47 1.83 -5.98 1.63
N LEU A 48 0.54 -5.67 1.45
CA LEU A 48 -0.52 -6.00 2.41
C LEU A 48 -1.76 -6.50 1.68
N SER A 49 -2.25 -7.66 2.09
CA SER A 49 -3.50 -8.25 1.59
C SER A 49 -4.72 -7.59 2.22
N LYS A 50 -5.91 -7.81 1.62
CA LYS A 50 -7.19 -7.40 2.20
C LYS A 50 -7.33 -7.81 3.66
N LYS A 51 -7.08 -9.09 3.96
CA LYS A 51 -7.24 -9.64 5.30
C LYS A 51 -6.37 -8.91 6.33
N GLU A 52 -5.14 -8.57 5.95
CA GLU A 52 -4.23 -7.79 6.81
C GLU A 52 -4.75 -6.37 6.98
N ILE A 53 -5.16 -5.70 5.89
CA ILE A 53 -5.69 -4.33 5.94
C ILE A 53 -6.96 -4.26 6.80
N ASP A 54 -7.90 -5.19 6.62
CA ASP A 54 -9.15 -5.26 7.38
C ASP A 54 -8.91 -5.52 8.88
N SER A 55 -7.73 -6.06 9.24
CA SER A 55 -7.32 -6.30 10.63
C SER A 55 -6.56 -5.12 11.26
N ILE A 56 -6.22 -4.08 10.50
CA ILE A 56 -5.49 -2.92 10.98
C ILE A 56 -6.46 -1.93 11.65
N PRO A 57 -6.28 -1.62 12.94
CA PRO A 57 -7.27 -0.86 13.70
C PRO A 57 -7.28 0.65 13.37
N ASP A 58 -6.14 1.20 12.94
CA ASP A 58 -5.96 2.64 12.77
C ASP A 58 -4.81 2.97 11.80
N LEU A 59 -4.65 4.28 11.52
CA LEU A 59 -3.65 4.80 10.60
C LEU A 59 -2.21 4.57 11.10
N ASP A 60 -1.96 4.65 12.41
CA ASP A 60 -0.62 4.49 12.95
C ASP A 60 -0.16 3.02 12.82
N ALA A 61 -1.06 2.06 13.05
CA ALA A 61 -0.83 0.64 12.79
C ALA A 61 -0.62 0.37 11.28
N LEU A 62 -1.35 1.04 10.39
CA LEU A 62 -1.13 0.94 8.94
C LEU A 62 0.27 1.42 8.54
N ILE A 63 0.68 2.59 9.04
CA ILE A 63 2.00 3.16 8.79
C ILE A 63 3.10 2.23 9.31
N ALA A 64 2.93 1.68 10.52
CA ALA A 64 3.87 0.74 11.11
C ALA A 64 4.00 -0.54 10.27
N ALA A 65 2.89 -1.10 9.80
CA ALA A 65 2.89 -2.27 8.93
C ALA A 65 3.67 -2.00 7.63
N ILE A 66 3.32 -0.94 6.89
CA ILE A 66 3.99 -0.59 5.64
C ILE A 66 5.49 -0.34 5.87
N THR A 67 5.85 0.42 6.91
CA THR A 67 7.26 0.69 7.25
C THR A 67 8.03 -0.60 7.53
N GLY A 68 7.44 -1.52 8.29
CA GLY A 68 8.03 -2.82 8.58
C GLY A 68 8.32 -3.64 7.32
N HIS A 69 7.45 -3.58 6.31
CA HIS A 69 7.71 -4.21 5.01
C HIS A 69 8.84 -3.51 4.25
N LEU A 70 8.84 -2.18 4.18
CA LEU A 70 9.87 -1.42 3.45
C LEU A 70 11.29 -1.66 4.02
N THR A 71 11.43 -1.78 5.34
CA THR A 71 12.74 -2.06 5.97
C THR A 71 13.28 -3.47 5.70
N LYS A 72 12.44 -4.43 5.33
CA LYS A 72 12.86 -5.81 5.02
C LYS A 72 13.29 -5.99 3.56
N ILE A 73 12.98 -5.02 2.70
CA ILE A 73 13.27 -5.04 1.27
C ILE A 73 14.61 -4.33 0.96
N SER A 74 15.13 -3.54 1.90
CA SER A 74 16.46 -2.89 1.84
C SER A 74 17.55 -3.77 2.43
#